data_AF-A0A524CL54-F1
#
_entry.id   AF-A0A524CL54-F1
#
_cell.length_a   1.000
_cell.length_b   1.000
_cell.length_c   1.000
_cell.angle_alpha   90.00
_cell.angle_beta   90.00
_cell.angle_gamma   90.00
#
_symmetry.space_group_name_H-M   'P 1'
#
loop_
_entity.id
_entity.type
_entity.pdbx_description
1 polymer ?
#
loop_
_entity_poly.entity_id
_entity_poly.type
_entity_poly.pdbx_seq_one_letter_code
_entity_poly.pdbx_strand_id
1 'polypeptide(L)'
;MSKEDEIKKLEAELAKKREEIKTIKKKISELKSQGKGSGSILGVPVNGKTPKRREKKVILQKIPTSGTSQIKGRETQYECPQCGSHYNTEIDDKDKILYIDGAGTRIYGKKHRCLNCGNTWSE
;
A
#
# COMPACT_ATOMS: atom_id res chain seq x y z
N MET A 1 31.16 33.95 0.40
CA MET A 1 29.87 33.85 1.09
C MET A 1 30.16 33.54 2.54
N SER A 2 29.71 34.39 3.45
CA SER A 2 29.94 34.20 4.88
C SER A 2 29.00 33.12 5.40
N LYS A 3 29.41 32.36 6.42
CA LYS A 3 28.58 31.32 7.06
C LYS A 3 27.22 31.88 7.53
N GLU A 4 27.17 33.16 7.86
CA GLU A 4 25.95 33.90 8.24
C GLU A 4 24.94 34.03 7.10
N ASP A 5 25.39 34.18 5.85
CA ASP A 5 24.51 34.24 4.67
C ASP A 5 23.87 32.88 4.39
N GLU A 6 24.63 31.81 4.63
CA GLU A 6 24.17 30.43 4.45
C GLU A 6 23.13 30.03 5.51
N ILE A 7 23.32 30.46 6.76
CA ILE A 7 22.34 30.28 7.83
C ILE A 7 21.02 30.99 7.50
N LYS A 8 21.07 32.26 7.08
CA LYS A 8 19.85 33.00 6.69
C LYS A 8 19.11 32.35 5.52
N LYS A 9 19.85 31.81 4.55
CA LYS A 9 19.27 31.08 3.43
C LYS A 9 18.55 29.81 3.89
N LEU A 10 19.20 29.02 4.74
CA LEU A 10 18.62 27.79 5.30
C LEU A 10 17.39 28.08 6.17
N GLU A 11 17.40 29.16 6.96
CA GLU A 11 16.25 29.60 7.75
C GLU A 11 15.06 29.98 6.86
N ALA A 12 15.30 30.71 5.75
CA ALA A 12 14.27 31.06 4.79
C ALA A 12 13.68 29.82 4.09
N GLU A 13 14.52 28.84 3.73
CA GLU A 13 14.05 27.57 3.15
C GLU A 13 13.24 26.74 4.16
N LEU A 14 13.66 26.70 5.43
CA LEU A 14 12.91 26.03 6.50
C LEU A 14 11.55 26.69 6.72
N ALA A 15 11.47 28.02 6.70
CA ALA A 15 10.21 28.74 6.82
C ALA A 15 9.25 28.40 5.66
N LYS A 16 9.75 28.35 4.43
CA LYS A 16 8.96 27.96 3.24
C LYS A 16 8.45 26.52 3.34
N LYS A 17 9.33 25.57 3.69
CA LYS A 17 8.97 24.16 3.89
C LYS A 17 7.91 23.97 4.98
N ARG A 18 7.95 24.77 6.06
CA ARG A 18 6.95 24.73 7.14
C ARG A 18 5.56 25.14 6.66
N GLU A 19 5.45 26.17 5.82
CA GLU A 19 4.17 26.60 5.23
C GLU A 19 3.62 25.57 4.21
N GLU A 20 4.49 24.92 3.43
CA GLU A 20 4.11 23.81 2.55
C GLU A 20 3.52 22.64 3.36
N ILE A 21 4.18 22.25 4.46
CA ILE A 21 3.69 21.20 5.37
C ILE A 21 2.32 21.56 5.95
N LYS A 22 2.13 22.81 6.37
CA LYS A 22 0.85 23.29 6.92
C LYS A 22 -0.27 23.19 5.89
N THR A 23 0.01 23.55 4.65
CA THR A 23 -0.93 23.45 3.52
C THR A 23 -1.29 21.99 3.21
N ILE A 24 -0.29 21.11 3.13
CA ILE A 24 -0.50 19.68 2.88
C ILE A 24 -1.31 19.03 4.01
N LYS A 25 -1.01 19.35 5.28
CA LYS A 25 -1.79 18.87 6.42
C LYS A 25 -3.27 19.29 6.34
N LYS A 26 -3.54 20.53 5.93
CA LYS A 26 -4.93 21.01 5.72
C LYS A 26 -5.64 20.21 4.62
N LYS A 27 -4.98 19.98 3.47
CA LYS A 27 -5.52 19.16 2.38
C LYS A 27 -5.81 17.71 2.80
N ILE A 28 -4.93 17.10 3.60
CA ILE A 28 -5.14 15.74 4.14
C ILE A 28 -6.37 15.71 5.04
N SER A 29 -6.56 16.72 5.90
CA SER A 29 -7.73 16.81 6.78
C SER A 29 -9.03 16.90 5.99
N GLU A 30 -9.05 17.68 4.91
CA GLU A 30 -10.21 17.87 4.04
C GLU A 30 -10.58 16.58 3.30
N LEU A 31 -9.59 15.91 2.68
CA LEU A 31 -9.80 14.61 2.03
C LEU A 31 -10.27 13.53 3.01
N LYS A 32 -9.76 13.53 4.25
CA LYS A 32 -10.19 12.59 5.28
C LYS A 32 -11.64 12.81 5.72
N SER A 33 -12.13 14.06 5.69
CA SER A 33 -13.56 14.34 5.94
C SER A 33 -14.47 13.89 4.80
N GLN A 34 -14.01 13.93 3.55
CA GLN A 34 -14.80 13.45 2.40
C GLN A 34 -14.85 11.92 2.30
N GLY A 35 -13.87 11.19 2.84
CA GLY A 35 -13.79 9.73 2.76
C GLY A 35 -14.67 8.92 3.73
N LYS A 36 -15.51 9.55 4.57
CA LYS A 36 -16.38 8.87 5.55
C LYS A 36 -17.79 8.50 5.02
N GLY A 37 -18.01 8.51 3.71
CA GLY A 37 -19.35 8.42 3.10
C GLY A 37 -19.72 7.13 2.35
N SER A 38 -18.87 6.10 2.28
CA SER A 38 -19.14 4.91 1.45
C SER A 38 -18.76 3.61 2.17
N GLY A 39 -19.56 3.24 3.17
CA GLY A 39 -19.35 2.03 3.96
C GLY A 39 -20.55 1.59 4.78
N SER A 40 -21.78 1.80 4.28
CA SER A 40 -22.97 1.14 4.82
C SER A 40 -23.19 -0.18 4.09
N ILE A 41 -22.56 -1.24 4.60
CA ILE A 41 -22.92 -2.61 4.26
C ILE A 41 -24.17 -2.92 5.08
N LEU A 42 -25.35 -2.72 4.47
CA LEU A 42 -26.61 -3.19 5.01
C LEU A 42 -26.59 -4.72 5.02
N GLY A 43 -26.73 -5.30 6.20
CA GLY A 43 -26.91 -6.72 6.41
C GLY A 43 -28.23 -7.23 5.84
N VAL A 44 -28.22 -8.49 5.40
CA VAL A 44 -29.41 -9.32 5.22
C VAL A 44 -29.05 -10.75 5.65
N PRO A 45 -29.90 -11.43 6.47
CA PRO A 45 -29.55 -12.65 7.18
C PRO A 45 -29.65 -13.92 6.32
N VAL A 46 -28.89 -14.93 6.75
CA VAL A 46 -29.00 -16.34 6.37
C VAL A 46 -30.41 -16.86 6.67
N ASN A 47 -31.11 -17.35 5.64
CA ASN A 47 -32.02 -18.49 5.81
C ASN A 47 -32.21 -19.24 4.49
N GLY A 48 -32.22 -20.57 4.57
CA GLY A 48 -32.16 -21.47 3.43
C GLY A 48 -33.45 -21.56 2.61
N LYS A 49 -33.28 -21.94 1.35
CA LYS A 49 -34.06 -22.90 0.54
C LYS A 49 -33.85 -22.55 -0.93
N THR A 50 -33.23 -23.50 -1.63
CA THR A 50 -33.01 -23.53 -3.07
C THR A 50 -34.27 -23.22 -3.89
N PRO A 51 -34.14 -22.39 -4.94
CA PRO A 51 -34.93 -22.55 -6.15
C PRO A 51 -34.02 -22.99 -7.30
N LYS A 52 -34.35 -24.16 -7.84
CA LYS A 52 -33.87 -24.72 -9.12
C LYS A 52 -34.08 -23.65 -10.20
N ARG A 53 -33.01 -23.04 -10.72
CA ARG A 53 -33.13 -22.06 -11.82
C ARG A 53 -32.03 -22.23 -12.86
N ARG A 54 -32.45 -22.91 -13.94
CA ARG A 54 -32.03 -22.81 -15.36
C ARG A 54 -30.54 -22.56 -15.61
N GLU A 55 -29.90 -23.58 -16.16
CA GLU A 55 -28.65 -23.50 -16.92
C GLU A 55 -28.71 -22.32 -17.90
N LYS A 56 -28.16 -21.18 -17.50
CA LYS A 56 -27.61 -20.23 -18.45
C LYS A 56 -26.19 -20.69 -18.68
N LYS A 57 -25.91 -21.11 -19.93
CA LYS A 57 -24.55 -21.17 -20.48
C LYS A 57 -23.90 -19.80 -20.28
N VAL A 58 -23.30 -19.58 -19.12
CA VAL A 58 -22.29 -18.55 -18.97
C VAL A 58 -21.09 -19.15 -19.67
N ILE A 59 -20.83 -18.62 -20.86
CA ILE A 59 -19.59 -18.81 -21.59
C ILE A 59 -18.48 -18.70 -20.56
N LEU A 60 -17.89 -19.84 -20.20
CA LEU A 60 -16.65 -19.90 -19.47
C LEU A 60 -15.71 -19.07 -20.33
N GLN A 61 -15.45 -17.82 -19.95
CA GLN A 61 -14.31 -17.11 -20.49
C GLN A 61 -13.15 -17.99 -20.11
N LYS A 62 -12.68 -18.79 -21.08
CA LYS A 62 -11.38 -19.42 -21.04
C LYS A 62 -10.43 -18.27 -20.75
N ILE A 63 -10.02 -18.14 -19.50
CA ILE A 63 -8.83 -17.39 -19.17
C ILE A 63 -7.77 -18.01 -20.06
N PRO A 64 -7.18 -17.26 -21.02
CA PRO A 64 -6.24 -17.85 -21.94
C PRO A 64 -5.05 -18.35 -21.12
N THR A 65 -4.98 -19.67 -20.94
CA THR A 65 -3.73 -20.36 -20.72
C THR A 65 -2.81 -19.99 -21.87
N SER A 66 -1.69 -19.35 -21.53
CA SER A 66 -0.60 -19.01 -22.46
C SER A 66 -0.82 -17.76 -23.30
N GLY A 67 -0.66 -16.60 -22.66
CA GLY A 67 -0.34 -15.34 -23.32
C GLY A 67 0.80 -14.66 -22.56
N THR A 68 1.97 -14.61 -23.18
CA THR A 68 3.20 -13.97 -22.70
C THR A 68 2.99 -12.49 -22.35
N SER A 69 2.60 -12.19 -21.12
CA SER A 69 2.71 -10.84 -20.56
C SER A 69 4.12 -10.67 -20.00
N GLN A 70 5.05 -10.29 -20.87
CA GLN A 70 6.32 -9.69 -20.48
C GLN A 70 6.06 -8.28 -19.90
N ILE A 71 5.54 -8.23 -18.68
CA ILE A 71 5.51 -7.01 -17.85
C ILE A 71 6.16 -7.40 -16.52
N LYS A 72 7.49 -7.23 -16.46
CA LYS A 72 8.37 -7.16 -15.28
C LYS A 72 7.79 -7.77 -13.99
N GLY A 73 8.04 -9.06 -13.80
CA GLY A 73 7.66 -9.82 -12.61
C GLY A 73 8.24 -9.28 -11.31
N ARG A 74 7.35 -8.89 -10.39
CA ARG A 74 7.61 -8.81 -8.95
C ARG A 74 6.32 -8.80 -8.12
N GLU A 75 5.20 -9.25 -8.68
CA GLU A 75 3.94 -9.30 -7.93
C GLU A 75 3.68 -10.72 -7.45
N THR A 76 3.89 -10.92 -6.14
CA THR A 76 3.13 -11.87 -5.30
C THR A 76 3.45 -13.37 -5.42
N GLN A 77 4.69 -13.77 -5.18
CA GLN A 77 5.04 -15.21 -5.07
C GLN A 77 4.87 -15.77 -3.64
N TYR A 78 4.74 -14.92 -2.63
CA TYR A 78 4.66 -15.38 -1.23
C TYR A 78 3.21 -15.65 -0.83
N GLU A 79 2.97 -16.67 -0.01
CA GLU A 79 1.66 -16.93 0.57
C GLU A 79 1.58 -16.35 1.98
N CYS A 80 0.49 -15.65 2.30
CA CYS A 80 0.32 -15.15 3.66
C CYS A 80 0.05 -16.31 4.64
N PRO A 81 0.86 -16.49 5.69
CA PRO A 81 0.70 -17.60 6.64
C PRO A 81 -0.57 -17.51 7.49
N GLN A 82 -1.24 -16.36 7.50
CA GLN A 82 -2.44 -16.14 8.32
C GLN A 82 -3.75 -16.35 7.54
N CYS A 83 -3.77 -16.10 6.23
CA CYS A 83 -5.01 -16.14 5.44
C CYS A 83 -4.89 -16.82 4.07
N GLY A 84 -3.71 -17.36 3.72
CA GLY A 84 -3.47 -18.05 2.44
C GLY A 84 -3.54 -17.15 1.20
N SER A 85 -3.69 -15.84 1.38
CA SER A 85 -3.73 -14.90 0.26
C SER A 85 -2.34 -14.72 -0.32
N HIS A 86 -2.25 -14.79 -1.64
CA HIS A 86 -1.04 -14.46 -2.37
C HIS A 86 -0.88 -12.95 -2.52
N TYR A 87 -1.93 -12.16 -2.27
CA TYR A 87 -1.90 -10.71 -2.44
C TYR A 87 -1.10 -10.04 -1.32
N ASN A 88 0.17 -9.75 -1.60
CA ASN A 88 1.11 -9.14 -0.68
C ASN A 88 1.98 -8.06 -1.34
N THR A 89 2.64 -7.27 -0.51
CA THR A 89 3.56 -6.22 -0.92
C THR A 89 4.80 -6.23 -0.03
N GLU A 90 5.95 -5.88 -0.59
CA GLU A 90 7.21 -5.73 0.16
C GLU A 90 7.28 -4.36 0.81
N ILE A 91 7.57 -4.32 2.11
CA ILE A 91 7.77 -3.10 2.88
C ILE A 91 9.14 -3.12 3.56
N ASP A 92 9.71 -1.94 3.81
CA ASP A 92 10.96 -1.81 4.56
C ASP A 92 10.76 -2.18 6.04
N ASP A 93 11.64 -3.04 6.53
CA ASP A 93 11.72 -3.43 7.92
C ASP A 93 12.70 -2.54 8.68
N LYS A 94 12.16 -1.52 9.34
CA LYS A 94 12.96 -0.51 10.06
C LYS A 94 13.75 -1.08 11.24
N ASP A 95 13.39 -2.28 11.69
CA ASP A 95 14.04 -2.96 12.81
C ASP A 95 15.32 -3.70 12.36
N LYS A 96 15.46 -4.00 11.06
CA LYS A 96 16.63 -4.70 10.50
C LYS A 96 17.39 -3.79 9.54
N ILE A 97 18.45 -3.13 10.03
CA ILE A 97 19.35 -2.35 9.17
C ILE A 97 20.37 -3.30 8.57
N LEU A 98 20.41 -3.40 7.24
CA LEU A 98 21.38 -4.22 6.52
C LEU A 98 22.74 -3.52 6.43
N TYR A 99 22.73 -2.24 6.06
CA TYR A 99 23.95 -1.45 5.85
C TYR A 99 23.65 0.04 6.02
N ILE A 100 24.69 0.80 6.33
CA ILE A 100 24.67 2.26 6.35
C ILE A 100 25.63 2.73 5.27
N ASP A 101 25.11 3.40 4.25
CA ASP A 101 25.94 3.91 3.16
C ASP A 101 26.90 4.99 3.63
N GLY A 102 27.99 5.23 2.90
CA GLY A 102 29.03 6.21 3.24
C GLY A 102 28.49 7.64 3.42
N ALA A 103 27.31 7.92 2.88
CA ALA A 103 26.56 9.17 3.06
C ALA A 103 25.59 9.18 4.28
N GLY A 104 25.59 8.14 5.11
CA GLY A 104 24.74 8.00 6.30
C GLY A 104 23.33 7.44 6.03
N THR A 105 23.02 7.05 4.80
CA THR A 105 21.70 6.49 4.44
C THR A 105 21.58 5.05 4.97
N ARG A 106 20.57 4.79 5.81
CA ARG A 106 20.27 3.45 6.32
C ARG A 106 19.47 2.66 5.29
N ILE A 107 19.99 1.50 4.89
CA ILE A 107 19.28 0.54 4.05
C ILE A 107 18.66 -0.51 4.97
N TYR A 108 17.33 -0.60 4.92
CA TYR A 108 16.56 -1.52 5.73
C TYR A 108 16.34 -2.86 5.01
N GLY A 109 16.18 -3.92 5.78
CA GLY A 109 15.70 -5.21 5.30
C GLY A 109 14.29 -5.10 4.73
N LYS A 110 13.84 -6.10 3.99
CA LYS A 110 12.47 -6.18 3.47
C LYS A 110 11.66 -7.17 4.28
N LYS A 111 10.38 -6.89 4.47
CA LYS A 111 9.38 -7.82 4.99
C LYS A 111 8.13 -7.77 4.12
N HIS A 112 7.34 -8.83 4.12
CA HIS A 112 6.10 -8.93 3.38
C HIS A 112 4.92 -8.45 4.22
N ARG A 113 3.97 -7.76 3.59
CA ARG A 113 2.68 -7.39 4.17
C ARG A 113 1.57 -7.94 3.30
N CYS A 114 0.66 -8.71 3.90
CA CYS A 114 -0.55 -9.14 3.22
C CYS A 114 -1.51 -7.97 3.08
N LEU A 115 -2.01 -7.76 1.87
CA LEU A 115 -3.00 -6.72 1.58
C LEU A 115 -4.43 -7.16 1.95
N ASN A 116 -4.67 -8.46 2.13
CA ASN A 116 -5.97 -9.00 2.52
C ASN A 116 -6.21 -8.95 4.04
N CYS A 117 -5.27 -9.44 4.85
CA CYS A 117 -5.42 -9.50 6.32
C CYS A 117 -4.54 -8.50 7.09
N GLY A 118 -3.61 -7.83 6.43
CA GLY A 118 -2.71 -6.87 7.07
C GLY A 118 -1.53 -7.49 7.82
N ASN A 119 -1.45 -8.83 7.91
CA ASN A 119 -0.34 -9.51 8.56
C ASN A 119 1.00 -9.16 7.92
N THR A 120 2.05 -9.08 8.72
CA THR A 120 3.42 -8.81 8.26
C THR A 120 4.35 -9.93 8.69
N TRP A 121 5.20 -10.42 7.79
CA TRP A 121 6.18 -11.45 8.08
C TRP A 121 7.46 -11.21 7.29
N SER A 122 8.57 -11.66 7.85
CA SER A 122 9.88 -11.71 7.21
C SER A 122 10.33 -13.17 7.19
N GLU A 123 10.85 -13.62 6.06
CA GLU A 123 11.50 -14.95 5.95
C GLU A 123 12.83 -14.99 6.72
#